data_AF-A0A1Z8WXD1-F1
#
_entry.id   AF-A0A1Z8WXD1-F1
#
_cell.length_a   1.000
_cell.length_b   1.000
_cell.length_c   1.000
_cell.angle_alpha   90.00
_cell.angle_beta   90.00
_cell.angle_gamma   90.00
#
_symmetry.space_group_name_H-M   'P 1'
#
loop_
_entity.id
_entity.type
_entity.pdbx_description
1 polymer ?
#
loop_
_entity_poly.entity_id
_entity_poly.type
_entity_poly.pdbx_seq_one_letter_code
_entity_poly.pdbx_strand_id
1 'polypeptide(L)'
;MRVDQKIFNMTDVEELPRKSGELVFHDNWEKRIFGMVVLLHQQGHFDWDEFKDLLIEQIRLSGETPEKPDLAKPGYYEFWIKNLEQILNRKKQTTRNDSTRG
;
A
#
# COMPACT_ATOMS: atom_id res chain seq x y z
N MET A 1 -5.45 23.22 -19.83
CA MET A 1 -5.04 22.16 -18.88
C MET A 1 -4.94 22.78 -17.50
N ARG A 2 -5.95 22.58 -16.65
CA ARG A 2 -5.85 22.94 -15.23
C ARG A 2 -5.13 21.77 -14.57
N VAL A 3 -3.98 22.05 -13.97
CA VAL A 3 -3.39 21.14 -12.99
C VAL A 3 -4.33 21.22 -11.81
N ASP A 4 -5.26 20.27 -11.70
CA ASP A 4 -6.30 20.32 -10.68
C ASP A 4 -5.65 20.33 -9.30
N GLN A 5 -5.72 21.49 -8.65
CA GLN A 5 -5.39 21.74 -7.25
C GLN A 5 -6.36 21.01 -6.30
N LYS A 6 -6.76 19.78 -6.61
CA LYS A 6 -7.06 18.78 -5.59
C LYS A 6 -5.72 18.21 -5.11
N ILE A 7 -4.96 19.09 -4.46
CA ILE A 7 -4.00 18.66 -3.45
C ILE A 7 -4.86 17.85 -2.49
N PHE A 8 -4.72 16.53 -2.57
CA PHE A 8 -5.44 15.54 -1.80
C PHE A 8 -5.68 16.09 -0.39
N ASN A 9 -6.93 16.08 0.09
CA ASN A 9 -7.15 16.04 1.52
C ASN A 9 -6.39 14.81 2.02
N MET A 10 -5.17 15.04 2.51
CA MET A 10 -4.20 14.05 2.98
C MET A 10 -4.65 13.43 4.31
N THR A 11 -5.95 13.35 4.58
CA THR A 11 -6.48 12.86 5.85
C THR A 11 -6.41 11.33 5.90
N ASP A 12 -6.48 10.60 4.78
CA ASP A 12 -6.35 9.13 4.77
C ASP A 12 -4.88 8.64 4.85
N VAL A 13 -3.92 9.48 4.45
CA VAL A 13 -2.47 9.22 4.62
C VAL A 13 -1.95 9.65 5.99
N GLU A 14 -2.78 10.26 6.84
CA GLU A 14 -2.46 10.47 8.26
C GLU A 14 -2.48 9.16 9.05
N GLU A 15 -3.26 8.16 8.61
CA GLU A 15 -3.34 6.83 9.22
C GLU A 15 -2.20 5.89 8.82
N LEU A 16 -1.25 6.38 8.01
CA LEU A 16 0.01 5.67 7.85
C LEU A 16 0.64 5.50 9.22
N PRO A 17 1.13 4.30 9.57
CA PRO A 17 1.92 4.15 10.76
C PRO A 17 3.14 5.07 10.60
N ARG A 18 3.27 6.04 11.52
CA ARG A 18 4.35 7.03 11.59
C ARG A 18 5.15 6.78 12.85
N LYS A 19 6.48 6.84 12.76
CA LYS A 19 7.34 6.99 13.94
C LYS A 19 7.55 8.49 14.14
N SER A 20 6.95 9.06 15.19
CA SER A 20 7.12 10.48 15.55
C SER A 20 6.71 11.49 14.45
N GLY A 21 5.85 11.10 13.50
CA GLY A 21 5.37 11.96 12.42
C GLY A 21 6.03 11.75 11.05
N GLU A 22 7.15 11.04 10.97
CA GLU A 22 7.93 10.88 9.72
C GLU A 22 7.98 9.43 9.23
N LEU A 23 7.99 9.27 7.90
CA LEU A 23 8.26 8.01 7.22
C LEU A 23 9.77 7.79 7.16
N VAL A 24 10.24 6.71 7.78
CA VAL A 24 11.67 6.35 7.79
C VAL A 24 11.92 5.37 6.66
N PHE A 25 12.83 5.73 5.75
CA PHE A 25 13.29 4.84 4.69
C PHE A 25 14.78 4.53 4.90
N HIS A 26 15.09 3.25 5.01
CA HIS A 26 16.45 2.72 5.07
C HIS A 26 17.11 2.67 3.70
N ASP A 27 16.31 2.50 2.64
CA ASP A 27 16.80 2.37 1.27
C ASP A 27 16.01 3.20 0.25
N ASN A 28 16.63 3.42 -0.90
CA ASN A 28 16.00 4.11 -2.02
C ASN A 28 14.84 3.33 -2.65
N TRP A 29 14.87 2.00 -2.59
CA TRP A 29 13.79 1.16 -3.14
C TRP A 29 12.51 1.30 -2.30
N GLU A 30 12.63 1.50 -0.99
CA GLU A 30 11.48 1.66 -0.09
C GLU A 30 10.66 2.91 -0.43
N LYS A 31 11.35 4.03 -0.73
CA LYS A 31 10.72 5.27 -1.23
C LYS A 31 9.96 5.04 -2.53
N ARG A 32 10.50 4.21 -3.43
CA ARG A 32 9.88 3.91 -4.72
C ARG A 32 8.62 3.08 -4.53
N ILE A 33 8.65 2.05 -3.70
CA ILE A 33 7.49 1.22 -3.40
C ILE A 33 6.40 2.03 -2.73
N PHE A 34 6.74 2.88 -1.76
CA PHE A 34 5.79 3.81 -1.15
C PHE A 34 5.13 4.70 -2.22
N GLY A 35 5.93 5.33 -3.08
CA GLY A 35 5.41 6.15 -4.17
C GLY A 35 4.51 5.39 -5.14
N MET A 36 4.87 4.15 -5.49
CA MET A 36 4.05 3.30 -6.37
C MET A 36 2.71 2.94 -5.76
N VAL A 37 2.69 2.51 -4.49
CA VAL A 37 1.44 2.18 -3.78
C VAL A 37 0.54 3.41 -3.71
N VAL A 38 1.09 4.58 -3.33
CA VAL A 38 0.32 5.84 -3.30
C VAL A 38 -0.22 6.19 -4.69
N LEU A 39 0.61 6.15 -5.74
CA LEU A 39 0.18 6.48 -7.10
C LEU A 39 -0.92 5.54 -7.61
N LEU A 40 -0.81 4.24 -7.34
CA LEU A 40 -1.81 3.25 -7.76
C LEU A 40 -3.13 3.43 -7.01
N HIS A 41 -3.08 3.71 -5.70
CA HIS A 41 -4.25 4.10 -4.94
C HIS A 41 -4.91 5.37 -5.52
N GLN A 42 -4.12 6.40 -5.81
CA GLN A 42 -4.63 7.66 -6.40
C GLN A 42 -5.27 7.45 -7.78
N GLN A 43 -4.81 6.45 -8.54
CA GLN A 43 -5.39 6.05 -9.82
C GLN A 43 -6.63 5.16 -9.67
N GLY A 44 -7.07 4.84 -8.45
CA GLY A 44 -8.22 3.97 -8.19
C GLY A 44 -7.94 2.49 -8.46
N HIS A 45 -6.66 2.08 -8.47
CA HIS A 45 -6.31 0.67 -8.65
C HIS A 45 -6.60 -0.19 -7.43
N PHE A 46 -6.83 0.37 -6.26
CA PHE A 46 -7.35 -0.31 -5.06
C PHE A 46 -7.75 0.76 -4.05
N ASP A 47 -8.53 0.38 -3.04
CA ASP A 47 -8.87 1.26 -1.93
C ASP A 47 -7.79 1.18 -0.85
N TRP A 48 -7.53 2.32 -0.20
CA TRP A 48 -6.50 2.40 0.85
C TRP A 48 -6.79 1.47 2.02
N ASP A 49 -8.05 1.33 2.40
CA ASP A 49 -8.48 0.43 3.48
C ASP A 49 -8.22 -1.03 3.15
N GLU A 50 -8.47 -1.46 1.90
CA GLU A 50 -8.15 -2.81 1.44
C GLU A 50 -6.65 -3.10 1.57
N PHE A 51 -5.81 -2.13 1.19
CA PHE A 51 -4.36 -2.26 1.32
C PHE A 51 -3.92 -2.36 2.79
N LYS A 52 -4.49 -1.54 3.69
CA LYS A 52 -4.19 -1.59 5.13
C LYS A 52 -4.56 -2.93 5.75
N ASP A 53 -5.76 -3.44 5.46
CA ASP A 53 -6.24 -4.71 6.01
C ASP A 53 -5.34 -5.87 5.60
N LEU A 54 -4.99 -5.93 4.32
CA LEU A 54 -4.06 -6.94 3.81
C LEU A 54 -2.65 -6.76 4.38
N LEU A 55 -2.20 -5.54 4.63
CA LEU A 55 -0.90 -5.27 5.27
C LEU A 55 -0.86 -5.76 6.72
N ILE A 56 -1.91 -5.48 7.49
CA ILE A 56 -2.07 -5.97 8.86
C ILE A 56 -2.03 -7.50 8.88
N GLU A 57 -2.75 -8.15 7.98
CA GLU A 57 -2.75 -9.61 7.85
C GLU A 57 -1.36 -10.15 7.49
N GLN A 58 -0.64 -9.54 6.54
CA GLN A 58 0.72 -9.98 6.18
C GLN A 58 1.71 -9.85 7.35
N ILE A 59 1.63 -8.76 8.12
CA ILE A 59 2.46 -8.56 9.31
C ILE A 59 2.08 -9.57 10.41
N ARG A 60 0.79 -9.86 10.58
CA ARG A 60 0.33 -10.90 11.53
C ARG A 60 0.86 -12.28 11.14
N LEU A 61 0.82 -12.61 9.85
CA LEU A 61 1.29 -13.90 9.32
C LEU A 61 2.82 -14.08 9.42
N SER A 62 3.59 -13.00 9.44
CA SER A 62 5.04 -13.08 9.67
C SER A 62 5.42 -13.30 11.13
N GLY A 63 4.45 -13.27 12.04
CA GLY A 63 4.67 -13.37 13.49
C GLY A 63 5.01 -12.05 14.15
N GLU A 64 4.95 -10.93 13.40
CA GLU A 64 5.11 -9.58 13.95
C GLU A 64 3.78 -9.05 14.50
N THR A 65 3.85 -8.06 15.38
CA THR A 65 2.67 -7.44 16.01
C THR A 65 2.19 -6.25 15.18
N PRO A 66 1.02 -6.32 14.51
CA PRO A 66 0.54 -5.25 13.64
C PRO A 66 0.13 -3.98 14.40
N GLU A 67 -0.09 -4.08 15.71
CA GLU A 67 -0.49 -2.96 16.58
C GLU A 67 0.65 -1.98 16.86
N LYS A 68 1.90 -2.44 16.73
CA LYS A 68 3.12 -1.62 16.86
C LYS A 68 4.17 -2.09 15.87
N PRO A 69 3.94 -1.90 14.55
CA PRO A 69 4.94 -2.25 13.56
C PRO A 69 6.15 -1.33 13.76
N ASP A 70 7.34 -1.91 13.90
CA ASP A 70 8.56 -1.12 13.93
C ASP A 70 8.89 -0.65 12.52
N LEU A 71 8.42 0.54 12.18
CA LEU A 71 8.68 1.18 10.87
C LEU A 71 10.15 1.49 10.65
N ALA A 72 10.93 1.56 11.73
CA ALA A 72 12.38 1.72 11.68
C ALA A 72 13.10 0.36 11.60
N LYS A 73 12.36 -0.75 11.48
CA LYS A 73 12.94 -2.05 11.22
C LYS A 73 13.17 -2.22 9.71
N PRO A 74 14.39 -2.58 9.28
CA PRO A 74 14.63 -3.03 7.93
C PRO A 74 13.67 -4.18 7.57
N GLY A 75 12.97 -4.07 6.45
CA GLY A 75 12.03 -5.09 5.98
C GLY A 75 10.55 -4.75 6.14
N TYR A 76 10.17 -3.67 6.82
CA TYR A 76 8.76 -3.24 6.90
C TYR A 76 8.15 -3.01 5.50
N TYR A 77 8.89 -2.36 4.60
CA TYR A 77 8.45 -2.12 3.22
C TYR A 77 8.47 -3.38 2.33
N GLU A 78 9.02 -4.50 2.78
CA GLU A 78 8.86 -5.78 2.08
C GLU A 78 7.41 -6.29 2.19
N PHE A 79 6.73 -6.02 3.31
CA PHE A 79 5.31 -6.34 3.45
C PHE A 79 4.46 -5.53 2.47
N TRP A 80 4.88 -4.31 2.13
CA TRP A 80 4.23 -3.48 1.11
C TRP A 80 4.37 -4.07 -0.28
N ILE A 81 5.56 -4.59 -0.63
CA ILE A 81 5.77 -5.29 -1.90
C ILE A 81 4.85 -6.51 -1.99
N LYS A 82 4.88 -7.39 -0.98
CA LYS A 82 4.04 -8.59 -0.94
C LYS A 82 2.56 -8.26 -1.06
N ASN A 83 2.13 -7.17 -0.43
CA ASN A 83 0.77 -6.67 -0.53
C ASN A 83 0.41 -6.24 -1.94
N LEU A 84 1.25 -5.39 -2.51
CA LEU A 84 1.04 -4.87 -3.85
C LEU A 84 0.97 -6.00 -4.88
N GLU A 85 1.83 -7.01 -4.76
CA GLU A 85 1.79 -8.21 -5.60
C GLU A 85 0.46 -8.97 -5.47
N GLN A 86 -0.07 -9.13 -4.25
CA GLN A 86 -1.37 -9.79 -4.06
C GLN A 86 -2.51 -9.03 -4.70
N ILE A 87 -2.58 -7.71 -4.51
CA ILE A 87 -3.62 -6.85 -5.10
C ILE A 87 -3.57 -6.94 -6.62
N LEU A 88 -2.37 -6.81 -7.21
CA LEU A 88 -2.18 -6.90 -8.66
C LEU A 88 -2.54 -8.29 -9.20
N ASN A 89 -2.21 -9.36 -8.47
CA ASN A 89 -2.55 -10.73 -8.86
C ASN A 89 -4.06 -11.00 -8.79
N ARG A 90 -4.76 -10.50 -7.77
CA ARG A 90 -6.22 -10.57 -7.68
C ARG A 90 -6.89 -9.87 -8.85
N LYS A 91 -6.42 -8.67 -9.21
CA LYS A 91 -6.97 -7.93 -10.37
C LYS A 91 -6.76 -8.64 -11.70
N LYS A 92 -5.60 -9.25 -11.94
CA LYS A 92 -5.36 -10.06 -13.15
C LYS A 92 -6.36 -11.22 -13.28
N GLN A 93 -6.78 -11.82 -12.16
CA GLN A 93 -7.75 -12.92 -12.18
C GLN A 93 -9.18 -12.42 -12.44
N THR A 94 -9.56 -11.26 -11.90
CA THR A 94 -10.85 -10.62 -12.19
C THR A 94 -10.98 -10.25 -13.67
N THR A 95 -9.93 -9.70 -14.29
CA THR A 95 -9.94 -9.40 -15.73
C THR A 95 -9.99 -10.67 -16.60
N ARG A 96 -9.50 -11.82 -16.11
CA ARG A 96 -9.52 -13.08 -16.84
C ARG A 96 -10.87 -13.81 -16.77
N ASN A 97 -11.64 -13.62 -15.71
CA ASN A 97 -12.95 -14.28 -15.53
C ASN A 97 -14.13 -13.53 -16.18
N ASP A 98 -13.91 -12.33 -16.75
CA ASP A 98 -14.95 -11.55 -17.43
C ASP A 98 -15.01 -11.78 -18.96
N SER A 99 -14.40 -12.86 -19.46
CA SER A 99 -14.42 -13.23 -20.90
C SER A 99 -15.04 -14.61 -21.19
N THR A 100 -15.93 -15.10 -20.33
CA THR A 100 -16.69 -16.33 -20.63
C THR A 100 -18.17 -16.17 -20.31
N ARG A 101 -18.81 -15.22 -20.98
CA ARG A 101 -20.25 -15.27 -21.30
C ARG A 101 -20.45 -14.68 -22.70
N GLY A 102 -20.17 -15.52 -23.69
CA GLY A 102 -20.64 -15.37 -25.08
C GLY A 102 -21.46 -16.60 -25.44
#